data_AF-A0A357VFV5-F1
#
_entry.id   AF-A0A357VFV5-F1
#
_cell.length_a   1.000
_cell.length_b   1.000
_cell.length_c   1.000
_cell.angle_alpha   90.00
_cell.angle_beta   90.00
_cell.angle_gamma   90.00
#
_symmetry.space_group_name_H-M   'P 1'
#
loop_
_entity.id
_entity.type
_entity.pdbx_description
1 polymer ?
#
loop_
_entity_poly.entity_id
_entity_poly.type
_entity_poly.pdbx_seq_one_letter_code
_entity_poly.pdbx_strand_id
1 'polypeptide(L)'
;MYQFNLSELLQARSLNELLAAFNRFTGLVVKAVGYRGQIVLQPEGQADAPYCRLIGSTPEGLASCRQAYARAGQEARKFGGPYLFRCHAGLLGWALPVAIDQEVAFTVVCGEVHLSPPDKDFPSLVLAVARDLHLDPEELLAASRQLRLVSPQKAQSSVEMLYLMANYLARRQRPAMAAIVKGEWSSRRAVLMEREQELLLRVRSRDFSGAREILQSLLSDLQGQEKVDPQRFRSQLAEIQQLV
;
A
#
# COMPACT_ATOMS: atom_id res chain seq x y z
N MET A 1 24.07 0.97 -17.63
CA MET A 1 24.77 0.72 -16.35
C MET A 1 24.52 1.95 -15.47
N TYR A 2 23.57 1.89 -14.53
CA TYR A 2 23.19 3.06 -13.72
C TYR A 2 24.18 3.25 -12.58
N GLN A 3 24.89 4.38 -12.58
CA GLN A 3 25.83 4.79 -11.54
C GLN A 3 25.01 5.47 -10.42
N PHE A 4 24.79 4.80 -9.30
CA PHE A 4 24.13 5.39 -8.14
C PHE A 4 25.11 6.28 -7.37
N ASN A 5 24.69 7.49 -6.99
CA ASN A 5 25.49 8.43 -6.20
C ASN A 5 25.51 8.00 -4.71
N LEU A 6 26.61 8.25 -4.00
CA LEU A 6 26.79 7.93 -2.58
C LEU A 6 25.67 8.52 -1.69
N SER A 7 25.12 9.67 -2.07
CA SER A 7 23.99 10.32 -1.39
C SER A 7 22.66 9.57 -1.62
N GLU A 8 22.45 8.93 -2.77
CA GLU A 8 21.28 8.10 -3.07
C GLU A 8 21.31 6.79 -2.25
N LEU A 9 22.50 6.20 -2.09
CA LEU A 9 22.73 5.01 -1.26
C LEU A 9 22.55 5.31 0.25
N LEU A 10 23.03 6.45 0.74
CA LEU A 10 22.90 6.86 2.14
C LEU A 10 21.47 7.26 2.55
N GLN A 11 20.59 7.58 1.60
CA GLN A 11 19.23 8.08 1.87
C GLN A 11 18.17 6.98 1.77
N ALA A 12 18.35 6.02 0.84
CA ALA A 12 17.67 4.72 0.94
C ALA A 12 17.91 4.08 2.32
N ARG A 13 19.10 4.28 2.89
CA ARG A 13 19.45 3.82 4.24
C ARG A 13 18.62 4.48 5.35
N SER A 14 18.42 5.80 5.35
CA SER A 14 17.61 6.45 6.41
C SER A 14 16.14 6.03 6.39
N LEU A 15 15.53 5.92 5.19
CA LEU A 15 14.18 5.39 5.07
C LEU A 15 14.14 3.93 5.53
N ASN A 16 15.10 3.10 5.08
CA ASN A 16 15.21 1.72 5.51
C ASN A 16 15.34 1.58 7.03
N GLU A 17 16.19 2.40 7.66
CA GLU A 17 16.37 2.44 9.12
C GLU A 17 15.09 2.85 9.85
N LEU A 18 14.36 3.84 9.34
CA LEU A 18 13.06 4.23 9.87
C LEU A 18 12.06 3.06 9.81
N LEU A 19 11.92 2.43 8.64
CA LEU A 19 10.98 1.32 8.46
C LEU A 19 11.39 0.10 9.30
N ALA A 20 12.69 -0.21 9.40
CA ALA A 20 13.21 -1.27 10.25
C ALA A 20 12.96 -0.99 11.74
N ALA A 21 13.17 0.25 12.20
CA ALA A 21 12.88 0.65 13.57
C ALA A 21 11.38 0.60 13.86
N PHE A 22 10.55 1.04 12.92
CA PHE A 22 9.10 0.94 13.01
C PHE A 22 8.64 -0.51 13.14
N ASN A 23 9.17 -1.41 12.30
CA ASN A 23 8.90 -2.83 12.41
C ASN A 23 9.33 -3.38 13.77
N ARG A 24 10.53 -3.10 14.26
CA ARG A 24 10.96 -3.59 15.59
C ARG A 24 10.09 -3.07 16.73
N PHE A 25 9.67 -1.82 16.67
CA PHE A 25 8.88 -1.17 17.72
C PHE A 25 7.42 -1.66 17.76
N THR A 26 6.80 -1.80 16.59
CA THR A 26 5.37 -2.12 16.46
C THR A 26 5.12 -3.60 16.19
N GLY A 27 6.11 -4.27 15.60
CA GLY A 27 6.07 -5.56 14.92
C GLY A 27 5.12 -5.61 13.71
N LEU A 28 4.67 -4.46 13.20
CA LEU A 28 3.93 -4.41 11.94
C LEU A 28 4.89 -4.58 10.77
N VAL A 29 4.55 -5.45 9.83
CA VAL A 29 5.24 -5.55 8.55
C VAL A 29 5.11 -4.20 7.84
N VAL A 30 6.21 -3.69 7.30
CA VAL A 30 6.23 -2.40 6.58
C VAL A 30 7.08 -2.49 5.33
N LYS A 31 6.58 -1.91 4.24
CA LYS A 31 7.19 -1.94 2.90
C LYS A 31 7.01 -0.57 2.24
N ALA A 32 7.98 -0.12 1.45
CA ALA A 32 7.75 0.94 0.48
C ALA A 32 7.37 0.32 -0.87
N VAL A 33 6.30 0.82 -1.48
CA VAL A 33 5.77 0.33 -2.75
C VAL A 33 5.67 1.45 -3.78
N GLY A 34 5.89 1.09 -5.03
CA GLY A 34 5.74 1.98 -6.17
C GLY A 34 4.29 2.14 -6.61
N TYR A 35 4.07 2.87 -7.70
CA TYR A 35 2.73 3.19 -8.21
C TYR A 35 1.90 1.95 -8.62
N ARG A 36 2.55 0.89 -9.11
CA ARG A 36 1.89 -0.39 -9.48
C ARG A 36 1.85 -1.39 -8.31
N GLY A 37 2.16 -0.96 -7.08
CA GLY A 37 2.16 -1.79 -5.89
C GLY A 37 3.33 -2.77 -5.81
N GLN A 38 4.33 -2.65 -6.67
CA GLN A 38 5.59 -3.39 -6.56
C GLN A 38 6.37 -2.94 -5.32
N ILE A 39 6.95 -3.88 -4.59
CA ILE A 39 7.81 -3.58 -3.43
C ILE A 39 9.11 -2.98 -3.96
N VAL A 40 9.39 -1.75 -3.54
CA VAL A 40 10.63 -1.02 -3.87
C VAL A 40 11.64 -1.14 -2.74
N LEU A 41 11.15 -1.20 -1.49
CA LEU A 41 12.01 -1.36 -0.32
C LEU A 41 11.30 -2.16 0.76
N GLN A 42 12.01 -3.12 1.34
CA GLN A 42 11.59 -3.90 2.50
C GLN A 42 12.79 -4.03 3.45
N PRO A 43 12.63 -3.68 4.74
CA PRO A 43 13.71 -3.82 5.72
C PRO A 43 14.29 -5.23 5.79
N GLU A 44 15.62 -5.32 5.84
CA GLU A 44 16.31 -6.59 6.07
C GLU A 44 15.92 -7.20 7.43
N GLY A 45 15.81 -8.52 7.47
CA GLY A 45 15.40 -9.26 8.67
C GLY A 45 13.89 -9.20 8.98
N GLN A 46 13.11 -8.43 8.22
CA GLN A 46 11.64 -8.47 8.29
C GLN A 46 11.09 -9.60 7.41
N ALA A 47 10.28 -10.48 8.00
CA ALA A 47 9.51 -11.47 7.28
C ALA A 47 8.02 -11.16 7.35
N ASP A 48 7.30 -11.42 6.26
CA ASP A 48 5.84 -11.39 6.25
C ASP A 48 5.27 -12.48 7.17
N ALA A 49 4.03 -12.32 7.65
CA ALA A 49 3.36 -13.37 8.41
C ALA A 49 3.28 -14.68 7.60
N PRO A 50 3.33 -15.87 8.22
CA PRO A 50 3.24 -17.15 7.49
C PRO A 50 2.08 -17.21 6.50
N TYR A 51 0.92 -16.69 6.89
CA TYR A 51 -0.27 -16.58 6.03
C TYR A 51 -0.01 -15.77 4.75
N CYS A 52 0.56 -14.56 4.88
CA CYS A 52 0.93 -13.73 3.73
C CYS A 52 2.03 -14.36 2.88
N ARG A 53 2.98 -15.08 3.49
CA ARG A 53 4.05 -15.79 2.76
C ARG A 53 3.52 -16.91 1.90
N LEU A 54 2.58 -17.71 2.40
CA LEU A 54 1.92 -18.78 1.64
C LEU A 54 1.16 -18.18 0.44
N ILE A 55 0.36 -17.14 0.67
CA ILE A 55 -0.33 -16.42 -0.42
C ILE A 55 0.67 -15.88 -1.45
N GLY A 56 1.70 -15.17 -0.99
CA GLY A 56 2.73 -14.56 -1.83
C GLY A 56 3.68 -15.55 -2.51
N SER A 57 3.64 -16.85 -2.15
CA SER A 57 4.41 -17.91 -2.81
C SER A 57 3.85 -18.28 -4.19
N THR A 58 2.59 -17.95 -4.45
CA THR A 58 1.93 -18.18 -5.73
C THR A 58 2.04 -16.93 -6.61
N PRO A 59 2.20 -17.07 -7.94
CA PRO A 59 2.17 -15.92 -8.86
C PRO A 59 0.89 -15.09 -8.76
N GLU A 60 -0.27 -15.75 -8.65
CA GLU A 60 -1.59 -15.15 -8.58
C GLU A 60 -1.81 -14.41 -7.25
N GLY A 61 -1.35 -14.99 -6.15
CA GLY A 61 -1.40 -14.37 -4.83
C GLY A 61 -0.48 -13.14 -4.75
N LEU A 62 0.74 -13.24 -5.29
CA LEU A 62 1.66 -12.11 -5.38
C LEU A 62 1.11 -10.98 -6.26
N ALA A 63 0.46 -11.31 -7.38
CA ALA A 63 -0.22 -10.33 -8.23
C ALA A 63 -1.38 -9.65 -7.48
N SER A 64 -2.17 -10.42 -6.73
CA SER A 64 -3.27 -9.92 -5.91
C SER A 64 -2.79 -9.01 -4.77
N CYS A 65 -1.65 -9.32 -4.15
CA CYS A 65 -0.97 -8.44 -3.18
C CYS A 65 -0.58 -7.12 -3.82
N ARG A 66 0.12 -7.15 -4.96
CA ARG A 66 0.54 -5.93 -5.67
C ARG A 66 -0.66 -5.07 -6.08
N GLN A 67 -1.73 -5.67 -6.58
CA GLN A 67 -2.95 -4.95 -6.95
C GLN A 67 -3.63 -4.31 -5.73
N ALA A 68 -3.64 -4.99 -4.58
CA ALA A 68 -4.13 -4.41 -3.33
C ALA A 68 -3.31 -3.19 -2.90
N TYR A 69 -1.97 -3.28 -2.95
CA TYR A 69 -1.09 -2.16 -2.63
C TYR A 69 -1.22 -1.00 -3.60
N ALA A 70 -1.35 -1.27 -4.91
CA ALA A 70 -1.55 -0.24 -5.93
C ALA A 70 -2.84 0.55 -5.70
N ARG A 71 -3.96 -0.16 -5.47
CA ARG A 71 -5.26 0.45 -5.16
C ARG A 71 -5.19 1.26 -3.87
N ALA A 72 -4.67 0.68 -2.79
CA ALA A 72 -4.54 1.37 -1.52
C ALA A 72 -3.66 2.63 -1.64
N GLY A 73 -2.56 2.56 -2.41
CA GLY A 73 -1.70 3.71 -2.68
C GLY A 73 -2.39 4.79 -3.52
N GLN A 74 -3.24 4.43 -4.48
CA GLN A 74 -4.06 5.40 -5.22
C GLN A 74 -5.08 6.09 -4.31
N GLU A 75 -5.80 5.33 -3.47
CA GLU A 75 -6.78 5.91 -2.55
C GLU A 75 -6.10 6.80 -1.50
N ALA A 76 -4.95 6.38 -0.96
CA ALA A 76 -4.13 7.20 -0.08
C ALA A 76 -3.73 8.55 -0.70
N ARG A 77 -3.38 8.56 -1.99
CA ARG A 77 -3.06 9.79 -2.73
C ARG A 77 -4.26 10.72 -2.81
N LYS A 78 -5.42 10.21 -3.26
CA LYS A 78 -6.66 10.99 -3.36
C LYS A 78 -7.09 11.54 -2.01
N PHE A 79 -6.93 10.72 -0.97
CA PHE A 79 -7.25 11.08 0.40
C PHE A 79 -6.30 12.11 0.99
N GLY A 80 -5.03 12.13 0.53
CA GLY A 80 -3.99 13.03 0.98
C GLY A 80 -3.35 12.60 2.30
N GLY A 81 -3.51 11.37 2.75
CA GLY A 81 -3.00 10.93 4.06
C GLY A 81 -3.05 9.42 4.24
N PRO A 82 -2.74 8.92 5.46
CA PRO A 82 -2.90 7.52 5.81
C PRO A 82 -4.28 7.00 5.42
N TYR A 83 -4.34 5.91 4.65
CA TYR A 83 -5.58 5.29 4.21
C TYR A 83 -5.63 3.84 4.67
N LEU A 84 -6.64 3.52 5.48
CA LEU A 84 -6.89 2.16 5.95
C LEU A 84 -7.60 1.36 4.86
N PHE A 85 -7.07 0.19 4.53
CA PHE A 85 -7.63 -0.69 3.51
C PHE A 85 -7.69 -2.15 3.98
N ARG A 86 -8.58 -2.92 3.36
CA ARG A 86 -8.64 -4.38 3.50
C ARG A 86 -8.01 -5.03 2.27
N CYS A 87 -7.08 -5.96 2.47
CA CYS A 87 -6.49 -6.71 1.37
C CYS A 87 -7.43 -7.84 0.90
N HIS A 88 -7.11 -8.44 -0.24
CA HIS A 88 -7.90 -9.53 -0.83
C HIS A 88 -7.99 -10.77 0.09
N ALA A 89 -7.02 -10.94 1.00
CA ALA A 89 -6.97 -12.04 1.95
C ALA A 89 -7.63 -11.72 3.32
N GLY A 90 -8.37 -10.61 3.40
CA GLY A 90 -9.18 -10.23 4.57
C GLY A 90 -8.45 -9.48 5.68
N LEU A 91 -7.16 -9.17 5.52
CA LEU A 91 -6.37 -8.44 6.51
C LEU A 91 -6.45 -6.94 6.33
N LEU A 92 -6.26 -6.21 7.42
CA LEU A 92 -6.20 -4.76 7.41
C LEU A 92 -4.76 -4.26 7.31
N GLY A 93 -4.59 -3.16 6.59
CA GLY A 93 -3.33 -2.43 6.47
C GLY A 93 -3.55 -0.95 6.16
N TRP A 94 -2.48 -0.19 6.18
CA TRP A 94 -2.47 1.24 5.89
C TRP A 94 -1.57 1.53 4.72
N ALA A 95 -2.03 2.41 3.84
CA ALA A 95 -1.23 3.03 2.79
C ALA A 95 -0.94 4.49 3.19
N LEU A 96 0.33 4.84 3.20
CA LEU A 96 0.87 6.13 3.65
C LEU A 96 1.49 6.82 2.44
N PRO A 97 0.86 7.87 1.90
CA PRO A 97 1.41 8.56 0.75
C PRO A 97 2.64 9.36 1.21
N VAL A 98 3.78 9.20 0.54
CA VAL A 98 5.00 9.97 0.82
C VAL A 98 5.22 10.96 -0.30
N ALA A 99 5.09 12.25 0.02
CA ALA A 99 5.13 13.33 -0.97
C ALA A 99 6.47 14.07 -0.99
N ILE A 100 6.91 14.42 -2.20
CA ILE A 100 8.08 15.25 -2.48
C ILE A 100 7.61 16.34 -3.45
N ASP A 101 7.83 17.60 -3.08
CA ASP A 101 7.39 18.76 -3.87
C ASP A 101 5.91 18.71 -4.28
N GLN A 102 5.05 18.31 -3.33
CA GLN A 102 3.59 18.18 -3.47
C GLN A 102 3.13 17.02 -4.37
N GLU A 103 4.06 16.19 -4.85
CA GLU A 103 3.77 15.00 -5.63
C GLU A 103 4.06 13.73 -4.83
N VAL A 104 3.14 12.76 -4.84
CA VAL A 104 3.35 11.50 -4.13
C VAL A 104 4.34 10.63 -4.90
N ALA A 105 5.52 10.48 -4.30
CA ALA A 105 6.67 9.76 -4.82
C ALA A 105 6.48 8.25 -4.78
N PHE A 106 6.07 7.75 -3.62
CA PHE A 106 5.84 6.33 -3.35
C PHE A 106 4.84 6.22 -2.19
N THR A 107 4.41 5.00 -1.91
CA THR A 107 3.53 4.70 -0.78
C THR A 107 4.25 3.80 0.19
N VAL A 108 4.21 4.10 1.48
CA VAL A 108 4.59 3.13 2.52
C VAL A 108 3.33 2.34 2.87
N VAL A 109 3.39 1.02 2.79
CA VAL A 109 2.33 0.14 3.27
C VAL A 109 2.78 -0.54 4.55
N CYS A 110 1.91 -0.58 5.56
CA CYS A 110 2.16 -1.32 6.78
C CYS A 110 0.90 -1.98 7.32
N GLY A 111 1.04 -3.02 8.12
CA GLY A 111 -0.10 -3.74 8.72
C GLY A 111 0.01 -5.24 8.50
N GLU A 112 -0.97 -5.80 7.79
CA GLU A 112 -1.21 -7.24 7.66
C GLU A 112 -1.68 -7.84 9.00
N VAL A 113 -2.70 -7.22 9.59
CA VAL A 113 -3.16 -7.51 10.95
C VAL A 113 -4.69 -7.58 11.06
N HIS A 114 -5.14 -8.14 12.17
CA HIS A 114 -6.48 -7.97 12.71
C HIS A 114 -6.51 -6.78 13.67
N LEU A 115 -7.57 -5.97 13.60
CA LEU A 115 -7.85 -4.89 14.57
C LEU A 115 -8.86 -5.30 15.66
N SER A 116 -9.58 -6.38 15.40
CA SER A 116 -10.53 -7.04 16.28
C SER A 116 -10.40 -8.55 16.06
N PRO A 117 -10.81 -9.39 17.01
CA PRO A 117 -10.83 -10.83 16.80
C PRO A 117 -11.55 -11.18 15.47
N PRO A 118 -10.99 -12.09 14.65
CA PRO A 118 -11.61 -12.46 13.39
C PRO A 118 -13.04 -12.97 13.61
N ASP A 119 -13.96 -12.55 12.73
CA ASP A 119 -15.33 -13.02 12.75
C ASP A 119 -15.43 -14.51 12.38
N LYS A 120 -16.63 -15.07 12.57
CA LYS A 120 -16.93 -16.48 12.26
C LYS A 120 -16.82 -16.82 10.77
N ASP A 121 -16.83 -15.82 9.89
CA ASP A 121 -16.81 -15.99 8.44
C ASP A 121 -15.37 -15.93 7.88
N PHE A 122 -14.41 -15.46 8.67
CA PHE A 122 -13.00 -15.39 8.30
C PHE A 122 -12.42 -16.75 7.87
N PRO A 123 -12.68 -17.89 8.55
CA PRO A 123 -12.26 -19.20 8.06
C PRO A 123 -12.79 -19.53 6.65
N SER A 124 -14.04 -19.19 6.35
CA SER A 124 -14.63 -19.40 5.02
C SER A 124 -13.93 -18.56 3.95
N LEU A 125 -13.54 -17.33 4.29
CA LEU A 125 -12.70 -16.49 3.42
C LEU A 125 -11.34 -17.13 3.18
N VAL A 126 -10.68 -17.64 4.23
CA VAL A 126 -9.38 -18.31 4.11
C VAL A 126 -9.47 -19.53 3.18
N LEU A 127 -10.53 -20.33 3.29
CA LEU A 127 -10.76 -21.49 2.41
C LEU A 127 -11.01 -21.07 0.96
N ALA A 128 -11.73 -19.96 0.74
CA ALA A 128 -11.91 -19.40 -0.60
C ALA A 128 -10.58 -18.95 -1.21
N VAL A 129 -9.75 -18.24 -0.43
CA VAL A 129 -8.39 -17.84 -0.85
C VAL A 129 -7.52 -19.06 -1.17
N ALA A 130 -7.56 -20.11 -0.33
CA ALA A 130 -6.81 -21.34 -0.59
C ALA A 130 -7.21 -21.99 -1.91
N ARG A 131 -8.51 -22.10 -2.17
CA ARG A 131 -9.04 -22.65 -3.44
C ARG A 131 -8.62 -21.81 -4.64
N ASP A 132 -8.80 -20.49 -4.55
CA ASP A 132 -8.56 -19.57 -5.68
C ASP A 132 -7.06 -19.47 -6.03
N LEU A 133 -6.18 -19.73 -5.07
CA LEU A 133 -4.72 -19.73 -5.23
C LEU A 133 -4.10 -21.13 -5.31
N HIS A 134 -4.91 -22.19 -5.33
CA HIS A 134 -4.45 -23.59 -5.33
C HIS A 134 -3.46 -23.93 -4.19
N LEU A 135 -3.69 -23.38 -3.00
CA LEU A 135 -2.91 -23.65 -1.79
C LEU A 135 -3.55 -24.76 -0.95
N ASP A 136 -2.76 -25.38 -0.08
CA ASP A 136 -3.28 -26.30 0.93
C ASP A 136 -4.19 -25.55 1.91
N PRO A 137 -5.49 -25.92 2.02
CA PRO A 137 -6.44 -25.22 2.87
C PRO A 137 -6.15 -25.39 4.35
N GLU A 138 -5.64 -26.55 4.79
CA GLU A 138 -5.30 -26.79 6.19
C GLU A 138 -4.07 -26.00 6.59
N GLU A 139 -3.06 -25.97 5.74
CA GLU A 139 -1.84 -25.18 5.96
C GLU A 139 -2.17 -23.69 6.05
N LEU A 140 -2.95 -23.16 5.11
CA LEU A 140 -3.32 -21.75 5.09
C LEU A 140 -4.20 -21.37 6.28
N LEU A 141 -5.12 -22.25 6.71
CA LEU A 141 -5.95 -22.04 7.89
C LEU A 141 -5.13 -22.11 9.19
N ALA A 142 -4.15 -23.01 9.27
CA ALA A 142 -3.23 -23.06 10.41
C ALA A 142 -2.35 -21.80 10.47
N ALA A 143 -1.89 -21.30 9.33
CA ALA A 143 -1.12 -20.07 9.23
C ALA A 143 -1.95 -18.83 9.59
N SER A 144 -3.23 -18.78 9.23
CA SER A 144 -4.11 -17.64 9.54
C SER A 144 -4.33 -17.46 11.05
N ARG A 145 -4.29 -18.54 11.84
CA ARG A 145 -4.38 -18.47 13.31
C ARG A 145 -3.19 -17.76 13.97
N GLN A 146 -2.09 -17.60 13.26
CA GLN A 146 -0.88 -16.91 13.73
C GLN A 146 -0.90 -15.41 13.39
N LEU A 147 -1.97 -14.92 12.74
CA LEU A 147 -2.13 -13.52 12.42
C LEU A 147 -2.24 -12.68 13.68
N ARG A 148 -1.59 -11.52 13.63
CA ARG A 148 -1.50 -10.66 14.79
C ARG A 148 -2.79 -9.87 14.99
N LEU A 149 -3.25 -9.83 16.24
CA LEU A 149 -4.25 -8.87 16.71
C LEU A 149 -3.57 -7.63 17.30
N VAL A 150 -3.92 -6.45 16.80
CA VAL A 150 -3.37 -5.15 17.25
C VAL A 150 -4.52 -4.26 17.68
N SER A 151 -4.37 -3.54 18.79
CA SER A 151 -5.41 -2.59 19.19
C SER A 151 -5.52 -1.44 18.19
N PRO A 152 -6.75 -1.00 17.83
CA PRO A 152 -6.94 0.10 16.88
C PRO A 152 -6.17 1.36 17.28
N GLN A 153 -6.16 1.71 18.56
CA GLN A 153 -5.48 2.89 19.08
C GLN A 153 -3.96 2.80 18.89
N LYS A 154 -3.36 1.63 19.18
CA LYS A 154 -1.91 1.42 19.00
C LYS A 154 -1.53 1.48 17.52
N ALA A 155 -2.32 0.83 16.66
CA ALA A 155 -2.13 0.89 15.22
C ALA A 155 -2.20 2.33 14.72
N GLN A 156 -3.23 3.08 15.13
CA GLN A 156 -3.43 4.47 14.75
C GLN A 156 -2.22 5.35 15.10
N SER A 157 -1.84 5.39 16.37
CA SER A 157 -0.74 6.25 16.83
C SER A 157 0.59 5.88 16.15
N SER A 158 0.81 4.59 15.90
CA SER A 158 2.00 4.12 15.18
C SER A 158 2.00 4.61 13.73
N VAL A 159 0.88 4.47 13.03
CA VAL A 159 0.73 4.86 11.62
C VAL A 159 0.85 6.38 11.46
N GLU A 160 0.25 7.18 12.35
CA GLU A 160 0.39 8.64 12.37
C GLU A 160 1.85 9.06 12.53
N MET A 161 2.57 8.45 13.48
CA MET A 161 3.99 8.72 13.68
C MET A 161 4.82 8.39 12.44
N LEU A 162 4.62 7.19 11.87
CA LEU A 162 5.34 6.76 10.67
C LEU A 162 5.09 7.69 9.49
N TYR A 163 3.83 8.11 9.27
CA TYR A 163 3.47 9.03 8.21
C TYR A 163 4.21 10.37 8.32
N LEU A 164 4.22 10.96 9.53
CA LEU A 164 4.90 12.22 9.81
C LEU A 164 6.42 12.09 9.58
N MET A 165 7.03 11.03 10.10
CA MET A 165 8.47 10.79 9.98
C MET A 165 8.89 10.53 8.53
N ALA A 166 8.16 9.68 7.80
CA ALA A 166 8.45 9.37 6.41
C ALA A 166 8.35 10.62 5.52
N ASN A 167 7.31 11.42 5.68
CA ASN A 167 7.17 12.69 4.94
C ASN A 167 8.18 13.76 5.39
N TYR A 168 8.59 13.78 6.65
CA TYR A 168 9.67 14.64 7.11
C TYR A 168 11.00 14.29 6.43
N LEU A 169 11.36 13.00 6.41
CA LEU A 169 12.56 12.52 5.73
C LEU A 169 12.52 12.85 4.23
N ALA A 170 11.41 12.56 3.56
CA ALA A 170 11.23 12.83 2.14
C ALA A 170 11.42 14.31 1.79
N ARG A 171 10.85 15.23 2.59
CA ARG A 171 11.02 16.68 2.41
C ARG A 171 12.44 17.17 2.67
N ARG A 172 13.17 16.54 3.60
CA ARG A 172 14.55 16.92 3.93
C ARG A 172 15.56 16.35 2.93
N GLN A 173 15.21 15.28 2.24
CA GLN A 173 16.09 14.48 1.36
C GLN A 173 15.69 14.58 -0.13
N ARG A 174 15.10 15.72 -0.55
CA ARG A 174 14.56 15.93 -1.91
C ARG A 174 15.48 15.47 -3.04
N PRO A 175 16.78 15.84 -3.10
CA PRO A 175 17.58 15.60 -4.30
C PRO A 175 17.81 14.11 -4.59
N ALA A 176 17.99 13.26 -3.58
CA ALA A 176 18.23 11.83 -3.82
C ALA A 176 16.93 11.04 -3.93
N MET A 177 15.87 11.45 -3.24
CA MET A 177 14.55 10.87 -3.46
C MET A 177 13.98 11.24 -4.84
N ALA A 178 14.38 12.37 -5.43
CA ALA A 178 14.02 12.74 -6.79
C ALA A 178 14.50 11.72 -7.85
N ALA A 179 15.59 10.99 -7.60
CA ALA A 179 16.08 9.94 -8.50
C ALA A 179 15.19 8.68 -8.47
N ILE A 180 14.79 8.23 -7.28
CA ILE A 180 13.79 7.15 -7.09
C ILE A 180 12.48 7.56 -7.77
N VAL A 181 12.09 8.82 -7.55
CA VAL A 181 10.92 9.44 -8.13
C VAL A 181 10.97 9.49 -9.66
N LYS A 182 12.12 9.72 -10.31
CA LYS A 182 12.23 9.68 -11.79
C LYS A 182 11.89 8.30 -12.39
N GLY A 183 12.29 7.21 -11.72
CA GLY A 183 11.90 5.85 -12.12
C GLY A 183 10.40 5.60 -11.95
N GLU A 184 9.84 6.07 -10.84
CA GLU A 184 8.39 6.00 -10.56
C GLU A 184 7.58 6.89 -11.51
N TRP A 185 8.05 8.08 -11.88
CA TRP A 185 7.41 8.94 -12.88
C TRP A 185 7.32 8.28 -14.24
N SER A 186 8.38 7.58 -14.65
CA SER A 186 8.39 6.83 -15.91
C SER A 186 7.33 5.73 -15.88
N SER A 187 7.21 5.04 -14.74
CA SER A 187 6.20 4.02 -14.50
C SER A 187 4.77 4.59 -14.44
N ARG A 188 4.57 5.71 -13.74
CA ARG A 188 3.29 6.44 -13.67
C ARG A 188 2.85 6.92 -15.05
N ARG A 189 3.77 7.47 -15.83
CA ARG A 189 3.50 7.92 -17.20
C ARG A 189 3.10 6.76 -18.10
N ALA A 190 3.76 5.61 -17.98
CA ALA A 190 3.35 4.40 -18.69
C ALA A 190 1.93 3.97 -18.32
N VAL A 191 1.54 4.01 -17.03
CA VAL A 191 0.16 3.71 -16.63
C VAL A 191 -0.83 4.74 -17.18
N LEU A 192 -0.51 6.03 -17.12
CA LEU A 192 -1.38 7.07 -17.69
C LEU A 192 -1.59 6.86 -19.20
N MET A 193 -0.52 6.48 -19.93
CA MET A 193 -0.64 6.14 -21.35
C MET A 193 -1.49 4.89 -21.60
N GLU A 194 -1.31 3.82 -20.83
CA GLU A 194 -2.15 2.60 -20.93
C GLU A 194 -3.63 2.93 -20.71
N ARG A 195 -3.94 3.76 -19.70
CA ARG A 195 -5.31 4.18 -19.40
C ARG A 195 -5.90 5.10 -20.45
N GLU A 196 -5.11 5.98 -21.04
CA GLU A 196 -5.53 6.82 -22.17
C GLU A 196 -5.86 5.95 -23.40
N GLN A 197 -5.04 4.94 -23.69
CA GLN A 197 -5.29 3.99 -24.77
C GLN A 197 -6.59 3.19 -24.55
N GLU A 198 -6.79 2.68 -23.33
CA GLU A 198 -8.04 1.98 -22.97
C GLU A 198 -9.27 2.90 -23.08
N LEU A 199 -9.16 4.16 -22.62
CA LEU A 199 -10.22 5.16 -22.79
C LEU A 199 -10.56 5.34 -24.28
N LEU A 200 -9.56 5.52 -25.13
CA LEU A 200 -9.75 5.68 -26.57
C LEU A 200 -10.39 4.44 -27.20
N LEU A 201 -9.99 3.23 -26.78
CA LEU A 201 -10.59 1.98 -27.25
C LEU A 201 -12.07 1.88 -26.86
N ARG A 202 -12.43 2.24 -25.63
CA ARG A 202 -13.84 2.24 -25.17
C ARG A 202 -14.69 3.28 -25.86
N VAL A 203 -14.14 4.47 -26.10
CA VAL A 203 -14.81 5.49 -26.92
C VAL A 203 -15.04 4.98 -28.34
N ARG A 204 -14.05 4.32 -28.94
CA ARG A 204 -14.16 3.72 -30.29
C ARG A 204 -15.19 2.59 -30.34
N SER A 205 -15.27 1.75 -29.31
CA SER A 205 -16.27 0.68 -29.20
C SER A 205 -17.66 1.17 -28.76
N ARG A 206 -17.83 2.48 -28.54
CA ARG A 206 -19.06 3.12 -28.03
C ARG A 206 -19.47 2.65 -26.62
N ASP A 207 -18.54 2.07 -25.85
CA ASP A 207 -18.69 1.84 -24.42
C ASP A 207 -18.47 3.16 -23.65
N PHE A 208 -19.47 4.04 -23.69
CA PHE A 208 -19.39 5.34 -23.02
C PHE A 208 -19.46 5.24 -21.49
N SER A 209 -20.05 4.17 -20.96
CA SER A 209 -20.10 3.94 -19.51
C SER A 209 -18.70 3.64 -18.99
N GLY A 210 -18.01 2.66 -19.59
CA GLY A 210 -16.64 2.32 -19.22
C GLY A 210 -15.65 3.45 -19.53
N ALA A 211 -15.83 4.17 -20.64
CA ALA A 211 -15.02 5.35 -20.94
C ALA A 211 -15.15 6.43 -19.86
N ARG A 212 -16.38 6.68 -19.37
CA ARG A 212 -16.63 7.67 -18.31
C ARG A 212 -15.94 7.30 -17.00
N GLU A 213 -15.96 6.03 -16.62
CA GLU A 213 -15.27 5.53 -15.40
C GLU A 213 -13.76 5.77 -15.48
N ILE A 214 -13.15 5.48 -16.62
CA ILE A 214 -11.70 5.70 -16.82
C ILE A 214 -11.37 7.18 -16.77
N LEU A 215 -12.15 8.02 -17.46
CA LEU A 215 -11.95 9.46 -17.48
C LEU A 215 -12.07 10.08 -16.08
N GLN A 216 -13.10 9.69 -15.33
CA GLN A 216 -13.30 10.16 -13.95
C GLN A 216 -12.11 9.79 -13.07
N SER A 217 -11.61 8.57 -13.17
CA SER A 217 -10.45 8.17 -12.39
C SER A 217 -9.15 8.87 -12.81
N LEU A 218 -8.95 9.18 -14.10
CA LEU A 218 -7.81 9.98 -14.56
C LEU A 218 -7.87 11.42 -14.01
N LEU A 219 -9.06 12.02 -13.97
CA LEU A 219 -9.27 13.35 -13.41
C LEU A 219 -9.02 13.38 -11.90
N SER A 220 -9.46 12.36 -11.16
CA SER A 220 -9.16 12.26 -9.72
C SER A 220 -7.66 12.17 -9.44
N ASP A 221 -6.90 11.44 -10.27
CA ASP A 221 -5.44 11.33 -10.12
C ASP A 221 -4.69 12.66 -10.37
N LEU A 222 -5.31 13.58 -11.12
CA LEU A 222 -4.80 14.94 -11.38
C LEU A 222 -5.22 15.94 -10.28
N GLN A 223 -6.39 15.74 -9.66
CA GLN A 223 -6.95 16.64 -8.65
C GLN A 223 -6.49 16.36 -7.22
N GLY A 224 -5.94 15.17 -6.93
CA GLY A 224 -5.46 14.77 -5.59
C GLY A 224 -4.25 15.54 -5.03
N GLN A 225 -3.95 16.74 -5.54
CA GLN A 225 -2.87 17.63 -5.07
C GLN A 225 -3.30 18.54 -3.90
N GLU A 226 -4.54 18.44 -3.40
CA GLU A 226 -4.98 19.26 -2.26
C GLU A 226 -4.36 18.84 -0.91
N LYS A 227 -4.22 19.82 -0.01
CA LYS A 227 -3.54 19.70 1.28
C LYS A 227 -4.07 18.54 2.12
N VAL A 228 -3.13 17.75 2.64
CA VAL A 228 -3.29 16.72 3.68
C VAL A 228 -4.08 17.26 4.88
N ASP A 229 -5.25 16.69 5.18
CA ASP A 229 -5.99 16.94 6.41
C ASP A 229 -5.87 15.75 7.39
N PRO A 230 -5.15 15.89 8.51
CA PRO A 230 -5.01 14.85 9.54
C PRO A 230 -6.34 14.42 10.18
N GLN A 231 -7.40 15.23 10.16
CA GLN A 231 -8.68 14.88 10.80
C GLN A 231 -9.41 13.75 10.09
N ARG A 232 -9.25 13.62 8.76
CA ARG A 232 -9.93 12.58 7.98
C ARG A 232 -9.52 11.16 8.37
N PHE A 233 -8.27 10.94 8.80
CA PHE A 233 -7.79 9.62 9.23
C PHE A 233 -8.51 9.12 10.49
N ARG A 234 -8.85 10.02 11.41
CA ARG A 234 -9.59 9.69 12.63
C ARG A 234 -11.02 9.24 12.31
N SER A 235 -11.63 9.79 11.25
CA SER A 235 -12.97 9.41 10.80
C SER A 235 -13.04 7.96 10.30
N GLN A 236 -12.05 7.49 9.51
CA GLN A 236 -12.03 6.10 9.01
C GLN A 236 -11.97 5.06 10.13
N LEU A 237 -11.17 5.34 11.17
CA LEU A 237 -11.06 4.43 12.33
C LEU A 237 -12.29 4.48 13.21
N ALA A 238 -12.93 5.65 13.36
CA ALA A 238 -14.20 5.76 14.09
C ALA A 238 -15.32 4.97 13.41
N GLU A 239 -15.38 4.98 12.07
CA GLU A 239 -16.34 4.17 11.30
C GLU A 239 -16.08 2.66 11.48
N ILE A 240 -14.82 2.24 11.48
CA ILE A 240 -14.47 0.82 11.70
C ILE A 240 -14.72 0.39 13.15
N GLN A 241 -14.51 1.27 14.13
CA GLN A 241 -14.85 1.02 15.53
C GLN A 241 -16.37 0.90 15.77
N GLN A 242 -17.21 1.43 14.86
CA GLN A 242 -18.65 1.23 14.90
C GLN A 242 -19.12 -0.05 14.18
N LEU A 243 -18.22 -0.71 13.43
CA LEU A 243 -18.48 -1.94 12.68
C LEU A 243 -17.92 -3.21 13.36
N VAL A 244 -17.28 -3.07 14.52
CA VAL A 244 -16.83 -4.14 15.42
C VAL A 244 -17.70 -4.15 16.65
#